data_AF-A0A7W1H626-F1
#
_entry.id   AF-A0A7W1H626-F1
#
_cell.length_a   1.000
_cell.length_b   1.000
_cell.length_c   1.000
_cell.angle_alpha   90.00
_cell.angle_beta   90.00
_cell.angle_gamma   90.00
#
_symmetry.space_group_name_H-M   'P 1'
#
loop_
_entity.id
_entity.type
_entity.pdbx_description
1 polymer ?
#
loop_
_entity_poly.entity_id
_entity_poly.type
_entity_poly.pdbx_seq_one_letter_code
_entity_poly.pdbx_strand_id
1 'polypeptide(L)'
;MSDSSKRAGGFSREKSELFGLLLKKKHIDLPQSQTIPRRTGADPCQLSFAQQRLWFLDQLESNSPLYNIPAAVRLTGHLNMAALEQSFNEIVRRHEALRTRFAVVDGSPVQVIA
;
A
#
# COMPACT_ATOMS: atom_id res chain seq x y z
N MET A 1 15.81 25.26 -11.00
CA MET A 1 14.53 25.57 -11.68
C MET A 1 14.01 24.27 -12.28
N SER A 2 13.24 23.51 -11.52
CA SER A 2 12.58 22.30 -12.01
C SER A 2 11.11 22.39 -11.63
N ASP A 3 10.29 22.24 -12.65
CA ASP A 3 8.90 22.63 -12.73
C ASP A 3 8.00 21.72 -11.88
N SER A 4 7.53 22.25 -10.75
CA SER A 4 6.61 21.60 -9.80
C SER A 4 5.17 21.51 -10.33
N SER A 5 4.89 21.98 -11.55
CA SER A 5 3.53 22.09 -12.09
C SER A 5 2.85 20.75 -12.40
N LYS A 6 3.59 19.62 -12.47
CA LYS A 6 3.02 18.35 -12.96
C LYS A 6 2.40 17.40 -11.92
N ARG A 7 2.29 17.78 -10.65
CA ARG A 7 1.78 16.85 -9.60
C ARG A 7 0.57 17.33 -8.81
N ALA A 8 -0.15 18.35 -9.28
CA ALA A 8 -1.48 18.65 -8.75
C ALA A 8 -2.51 18.06 -9.70
N GLY A 9 -3.15 16.95 -9.29
CA GLY A 9 -4.37 16.51 -9.94
C GLY A 9 -5.39 17.65 -9.95
N GLY A 10 -5.90 17.98 -11.15
CA GLY A 10 -7.23 18.55 -11.35
C GLY A 10 -7.51 19.99 -10.93
N PHE A 11 -6.56 20.92 -10.97
CA PHE A 11 -6.86 22.36 -10.77
C PHE A 11 -6.65 23.18 -12.05
N SER A 12 -7.65 23.97 -12.42
CA SER A 12 -7.46 25.08 -13.39
C SER A 12 -6.40 26.05 -12.85
N ARG A 13 -5.65 26.70 -13.76
CA ARG A 13 -4.54 27.60 -13.43
C ARG A 13 -4.92 28.67 -12.39
N GLU A 14 -6.11 29.25 -12.52
CA GLU A 14 -6.66 30.24 -11.57
C GLU A 14 -6.85 29.69 -10.16
N LYS A 15 -7.32 28.43 -10.02
CA LYS A 15 -7.52 27.82 -8.70
C LYS A 15 -6.19 27.59 -7.98
N SER A 16 -5.15 27.20 -8.72
CA SER A 16 -3.80 27.03 -8.17
C SER A 16 -3.19 28.36 -7.71
N GLU A 17 -3.42 29.44 -8.45
CA GLU A 17 -2.97 30.79 -8.10
C GLU A 17 -3.71 31.32 -6.86
N LEU A 18 -5.04 31.19 -6.82
CA LEU A 18 -5.85 31.57 -5.65
C LEU A 18 -5.46 30.76 -4.41
N PHE A 19 -5.22 29.45 -4.56
CA PHE A 19 -4.76 28.60 -3.47
C PHE A 19 -3.40 29.06 -2.92
N GLY A 20 -2.46 29.41 -3.81
CA GLY A 20 -1.17 29.98 -3.43
C GLY A 20 -1.29 31.30 -2.66
N LEU A 21 -2.21 32.18 -3.07
CA LEU A 21 -2.50 33.44 -2.37
C LEU A 21 -3.12 33.21 -0.98
N LEU A 22 -4.03 32.24 -0.86
CA LEU A 22 -4.66 31.88 0.41
C LEU A 22 -3.66 31.30 1.42
N LEU A 23 -2.70 30.50 0.94
CA LEU A 23 -1.63 29.95 1.78
C LEU A 23 -0.71 31.04 2.33
N LYS A 24 -0.26 31.96 1.48
CA LYS A 24 0.57 33.12 1.89
C LYS A 24 -0.16 34.00 2.91
N LYS A 25 -1.44 34.29 2.69
CA LYS A 25 -2.26 35.10 3.60
C LYS A 25 -2.44 34.45 4.97
N LYS A 26 -2.48 33.12 5.02
CA LYS A 26 -2.64 32.34 6.26
C LYS A 26 -1.31 31.99 6.94
N HIS A 27 -0.17 32.44 6.42
CA HIS A 27 1.17 32.01 6.89
C HIS A 27 1.31 30.48 6.99
N ILE A 28 0.67 29.76 6.06
CA ILE A 28 0.78 28.30 5.99
C ILE A 28 1.92 28.00 5.04
N ASP A 29 3.07 27.64 5.61
CA ASP A 29 4.13 27.00 4.84
C ASP A 29 3.65 25.61 4.43
N LEU A 30 3.61 25.37 3.11
CA LEU A 30 3.36 24.04 2.60
C LEU A 30 4.45 23.12 3.15
N PRO A 31 4.10 22.01 3.82
CA PRO A 31 5.11 21.05 4.24
C PRO A 31 5.89 20.65 2.98
N GLN A 32 7.21 20.84 3.02
CA GLN A 32 8.08 20.32 1.98
C GLN A 32 7.74 18.84 1.82
N SER A 33 7.53 18.38 0.58
CA SER A 33 7.14 17.00 0.32
C SER A 33 8.25 16.09 0.83
N GLN A 34 8.09 15.59 2.05
CA GLN A 34 8.97 14.61 2.63
C GLN A 34 8.71 13.31 1.88
N THR A 35 9.75 12.79 1.22
CA THR A 35 9.68 11.47 0.63
C THR A 35 9.42 10.47 1.75
N ILE A 36 8.41 9.62 1.57
CA ILE A 36 8.15 8.52 2.52
C ILE A 36 9.38 7.61 2.44
N PRO A 37 10.21 7.52 3.51
CA PRO A 37 11.40 6.71 3.47
C PRO A 37 11.00 5.25 3.34
N ARG A 38 11.77 4.48 2.57
CA ARG A 38 11.59 3.03 2.55
C ARG A 38 11.87 2.50 3.96
N ARG A 39 10.98 1.67 4.48
CA ARG A 39 11.20 0.97 5.75
C ARG A 39 12.44 0.08 5.63
N THR A 40 13.36 0.17 6.58
CA THR A 40 14.67 -0.50 6.53
C THR A 40 14.74 -1.84 7.30
N GLY A 41 13.60 -2.39 7.75
CA GLY A 41 13.57 -3.62 8.54
C GLY A 41 12.26 -4.41 8.43
N ALA A 42 12.27 -5.62 8.99
CA ALA A 42 11.12 -6.52 9.10
C ALA A 42 10.29 -6.32 10.38
N ASP A 43 10.61 -5.30 11.17
CA ASP A 43 9.98 -5.05 12.46
C ASP A 43 8.45 -4.96 12.35
N PRO A 44 7.71 -5.39 13.39
CA PRO A 44 6.26 -5.24 13.41
C PRO A 44 5.84 -3.80 13.13
N CYS A 45 4.88 -3.62 12.22
CA CYS A 45 4.33 -2.31 11.92
C CYS A 45 2.82 -2.31 12.03
N GLN A 46 2.26 -1.16 12.40
CA GLN A 46 0.84 -1.00 12.49
C GLN A 46 0.15 -1.26 11.14
N LEU A 47 -1.06 -1.81 11.20
CA LEU A 47 -1.91 -1.94 10.04
C LEU A 47 -2.36 -0.55 9.60
N SER A 48 -2.48 -0.34 8.29
CA SER A 48 -3.24 0.78 7.76
C SER A 48 -4.72 0.68 8.17
N PHE A 49 -5.46 1.80 8.14
CA PHE A 49 -6.89 1.80 8.48
C PHE A 49 -7.72 0.79 7.68
N ALA A 50 -7.42 0.62 6.38
CA ALA A 50 -8.09 -0.36 5.55
C ALA A 50 -7.80 -1.80 6.00
N GLN A 51 -6.55 -2.09 6.36
CA GLN A 51 -6.15 -3.40 6.88
C GLN A 51 -6.77 -3.65 8.27
N GLN A 52 -6.79 -2.66 9.17
CA GLN A 52 -7.43 -2.80 10.49
C GLN A 52 -8.91 -3.15 10.37
N ARG A 53 -9.62 -2.53 9.43
CA ARG A 53 -11.03 -2.84 9.16
C ARG A 53 -11.21 -4.29 8.72
N LEU A 54 -10.41 -4.76 7.76
CA LEU A 54 -10.50 -6.15 7.28
C LEU A 54 -10.12 -7.15 8.37
N TRP A 55 -9.07 -6.84 9.16
CA TRP A 55 -8.69 -7.64 10.31
C TRP A 55 -9.82 -7.75 11.33
N PHE A 56 -10.47 -6.64 11.68
CA PHE A 56 -11.61 -6.64 12.59
C PHE A 56 -12.77 -7.52 12.08
N LEU A 57 -13.07 -7.45 10.78
CA LEU A 57 -14.13 -8.26 10.17
C LEU A 57 -13.80 -9.76 10.21
N ASP A 58 -12.54 -10.13 9.96
CA ASP A 58 -12.06 -11.51 10.08
C ASP A 58 -12.12 -12.02 11.53
N GLN A 59 -11.89 -11.16 12.53
CA GLN A 59 -12.07 -11.52 13.95
C GLN A 59 -13.55 -11.68 14.34
N LEU A 60 -14.45 -10.91 13.73
CA LEU A 60 -15.89 -10.95 14.02
C LEU A 60 -16.55 -12.20 13.40
N GLU A 61 -16.19 -12.53 12.16
CA GLU A 61 -16.70 -13.69 11.42
C GLU A 61 -15.53 -14.50 10.85
N SER A 62 -14.90 -15.30 11.71
CA SER A 62 -13.75 -16.10 11.31
C SER A 62 -14.08 -17.11 10.21
N ASN A 63 -13.16 -17.26 9.26
CA ASN A 63 -13.26 -18.14 8.09
C ASN A 63 -14.30 -17.73 7.03
N SER A 64 -14.79 -16.48 7.06
CA SER A 64 -15.63 -15.95 5.98
C SER A 64 -14.83 -15.74 4.69
N PRO A 65 -15.27 -16.27 3.53
CA PRO A 65 -14.58 -16.08 2.25
C PRO A 65 -14.90 -14.74 1.57
N LEU A 66 -15.72 -13.88 2.19
CA LEU A 66 -16.31 -12.69 1.57
C LEU A 66 -15.28 -11.70 1.01
N TYR A 67 -14.08 -11.66 1.60
CA TYR A 67 -13.00 -10.75 1.22
C TYR A 67 -11.91 -11.42 0.37
N ASN A 68 -12.14 -12.64 -0.11
CA ASN A 68 -11.24 -13.30 -1.05
C ASN A 68 -11.46 -12.76 -2.47
N ILE A 69 -10.37 -12.51 -3.20
CA ILE A 69 -10.39 -12.07 -4.60
C ILE A 69 -9.78 -13.19 -5.46
N PRO A 70 -10.55 -14.23 -5.83
CA PRO A 70 -10.03 -15.32 -6.64
C PRO A 70 -9.83 -14.89 -8.08
N ALA A 71 -8.78 -15.41 -8.72
CA ALA A 71 -8.53 -15.25 -10.15
C ALA A 71 -8.02 -16.59 -10.73
N ALA A 72 -8.35 -16.84 -11.99
CA ALA A 72 -7.90 -18.04 -12.71
C ALA A 72 -7.42 -17.66 -14.12
N VAL A 73 -6.36 -18.32 -14.57
CA VAL A 73 -5.79 -18.13 -15.91
C VAL A 73 -5.71 -19.50 -16.59
N ARG A 74 -6.14 -19.56 -17.85
CA ARG A 74 -6.00 -20.75 -18.69
C ARG A 74 -4.74 -20.64 -19.53
N LEU A 75 -3.83 -21.59 -19.36
CA LEU A 75 -2.63 -21.72 -20.19
C LEU A 75 -2.83 -22.87 -21.18
N THR A 76 -2.40 -22.69 -22.42
CA THR A 76 -2.46 -23.70 -23.48
C THR A 76 -1.07 -23.94 -24.06
N GLY A 77 -0.76 -25.19 -24.38
CA GLY A 77 0.56 -25.61 -24.87
C GLY A 77 1.44 -26.26 -23.80
N HIS A 78 2.74 -26.35 -24.07
CA HIS A 78 3.69 -26.97 -23.15
C HIS A 78 4.04 -26.03 -22.00
N LEU A 79 3.68 -26.40 -20.78
CA LEU A 79 4.00 -25.67 -19.57
C LEU A 79 5.23 -26.27 -18.89
N ASN A 80 6.27 -25.45 -18.69
CA ASN A 80 7.39 -25.82 -17.83
C ASN A 80 7.02 -25.56 -16.37
N MET A 81 6.67 -26.62 -15.64
CA MET A 81 6.25 -26.54 -14.25
C MET A 81 7.32 -25.99 -13.32
N ALA A 82 8.59 -26.38 -13.52
CA ALA A 82 9.70 -25.92 -12.69
C ALA A 82 9.93 -24.41 -12.85
N ALA A 83 9.85 -23.90 -14.08
CA ALA A 83 9.96 -22.47 -14.34
C ALA A 83 8.77 -21.69 -13.76
N LEU A 84 7.56 -22.25 -13.81
CA LEU A 84 6.37 -21.62 -13.23
C LEU A 84 6.48 -21.50 -11.70
N GLU A 85 6.89 -22.59 -11.04
CA GLU A 85 7.11 -22.61 -9.59
C GLU A 85 8.18 -21.60 -9.16
N GLN A 86 9.33 -21.59 -9.85
CA GLN A 86 10.39 -20.60 -9.62
C GLN A 86 9.89 -19.16 -9.78
N SER A 87 9.04 -18.92 -10.79
CA SER A 87 8.48 -17.59 -11.04
C SER A 87 7.57 -17.14 -9.88
N PHE A 88 6.70 -18.03 -9.38
CA PHE A 88 5.87 -17.72 -8.21
C PHE A 88 6.70 -17.49 -6.95
N ASN A 89 7.71 -18.32 -6.72
CA ASN A 89 8.63 -18.16 -5.58
C ASN A 89 9.34 -16.80 -5.62
N GLU A 90 9.78 -16.35 -6.81
CA GLU A 90 10.39 -15.03 -6.96
C GLU A 90 9.39 -13.88 -6.76
N ILE A 91 8.14 -14.03 -7.17
CA ILE A 91 7.08 -13.05 -6.89
C ILE A 91 6.86 -12.96 -5.36
N VAL A 92 6.69 -14.08 -4.66
CA VAL A 92 6.53 -14.10 -3.20
C VAL A 92 7.75 -13.48 -2.51
N ARG A 93 8.96 -13.84 -2.93
CA ARG A 93 10.21 -13.28 -2.38
C ARG A 93 10.28 -11.77 -2.57
N ARG A 94 9.97 -11.27 -3.77
CA ARG A 94 10.01 -9.84 -4.12
C ARG A 94 8.97 -9.01 -3.38
N HIS A 95 7.77 -9.54 -3.15
CA HIS A 95 6.63 -8.77 -2.63
C HIS A 95 6.38 -9.04 -1.15
N GLU A 96 6.70 -8.08 -0.30
CA GLU A 96 6.47 -8.14 1.16
C GLU A 96 5.01 -8.46 1.51
N ALA A 97 4.06 -7.88 0.78
CA ALA A 97 2.63 -8.12 1.01
C ALA A 97 2.22 -9.60 0.92
N LEU A 98 2.93 -10.42 0.14
CA LEU A 98 2.67 -11.86 0.01
C LEU A 98 3.35 -12.70 1.11
N ARG A 99 4.19 -12.07 1.94
CA ARG A 99 4.91 -12.68 3.08
C ARG A 99 4.52 -12.04 4.42
N THR A 100 3.52 -11.15 4.40
CA THR A 100 3.01 -10.51 5.61
C THR A 100 2.00 -11.41 6.30
N ARG A 101 2.19 -11.65 7.59
CA ARG A 101 1.17 -12.18 8.50
C ARG A 101 0.68 -11.07 9.43
N PHE A 102 -0.55 -11.20 9.92
CA PHE A 102 -1.08 -10.33 10.97
C PHE A 102 -0.97 -11.02 12.33
N ALA A 103 -0.52 -10.27 13.35
CA ALA A 103 -0.39 -10.73 14.73
C ALA A 103 -0.93 -9.67 15.69
N VAL A 104 -1.15 -10.03 16.95
CA VAL A 104 -1.47 -9.08 18.01
C VAL A 104 -0.26 -8.97 18.94
N VAL A 105 0.24 -7.75 19.14
CA VAL A 105 1.33 -7.43 20.07
C VAL A 105 0.82 -6.31 20.97
N ASP A 106 0.88 -6.51 22.29
CA ASP A 106 0.38 -5.57 23.30
C ASP A 106 -1.06 -5.08 23.03
N GLY A 107 -1.94 -6.01 22.63
CA GLY A 107 -3.34 -5.73 22.32
C GLY A 107 -3.59 -4.99 21.00
N SER A 108 -2.54 -4.70 20.22
CA SER A 108 -2.65 -3.99 18.94
C SER A 108 -2.34 -4.91 17.76
N PRO A 109 -3.14 -4.89 16.67
CA PRO A 109 -2.82 -5.65 15.48
C PRO A 109 -1.61 -5.05 14.77
N VAL A 110 -0.68 -5.91 14.36
CA VAL A 110 0.56 -5.56 13.65
C VAL A 110 0.79 -6.48 12.45
N GLN A 111 1.49 -5.95 11.45
CA GLN A 111 2.02 -6.65 10.30
C GLN A 111 3.42 -7.17 10.63
N VAL A 112 3.64 -8.46 10.45
CA VAL A 112 4.95 -9.11 10.59
C VAL A 112 5.33 -9.71 9.24
N ILE A 113 6.49 -9.30 8.72
CA ILE A 113 6.99 -9.74 7.41
C ILE A 113 7.96 -10.90 7.65
N ALA A 114 7.75 -12.02 6.95
CA ALA A 114 8.64 -13.19 6.97
C ALA A 114 9.80 -13.07 5.97
#